data_AF-A0AAW5RT07-F1
#
_entry.id   AF-A0AAW5RT07-F1
#
_cell.length_a   1.000
_cell.length_b   1.000
_cell.length_c   1.000
_cell.angle_alpha   90.00
_cell.angle_beta   90.00
_cell.angle_gamma   90.00
#
_symmetry.space_group_name_H-M   'P 1'
#
loop_
_entity.id
_entity.type
_entity.pdbx_description
1 polymer ?
#
loop_
_entity_poly.entity_id
_entity_poly.type
_entity_poly.pdbx_seq_one_letter_code
_entity_poly.pdbx_strand_id
1 'polypeptide(L)'
;MADASLQTGPKELDPASLGLAIRERRKAARMTQEVTASLCGISKKTLIKIEKGGDVYLSTLLQVMNALGLRLQLVQEAGSQVTSDSSQSEVGDDEWF
;
A
#
# COMPACT_ATOMS: atom_id res chain seq x y z
N MET A 1 24.50 24.20 -4.08
CA MET A 1 23.35 23.82 -3.23
C MET A 1 23.15 22.33 -3.44
N ALA A 2 23.35 21.53 -2.39
CA ALA A 2 23.53 20.09 -2.50
C ALA A 2 22.26 19.39 -2.98
N ASP A 3 22.41 18.62 -4.05
CA ASP A 3 21.43 17.70 -4.62
C ASP A 3 21.16 16.60 -3.58
N ALA A 4 19.95 16.61 -3.01
CA ALA A 4 19.52 15.61 -2.06
C ALA A 4 19.00 14.39 -2.84
N SER A 5 19.92 13.54 -3.28
CA SER A 5 19.63 12.21 -3.81
C SER A 5 18.89 11.40 -2.75
N LEU A 6 17.56 11.35 -2.84
CA LEU A 6 16.74 10.45 -2.05
C LEU A 6 16.96 9.04 -2.60
N GLN A 7 17.65 8.22 -1.81
CA GLN A 7 17.81 6.79 -2.03
C GLN A 7 16.42 6.13 -2.15
N THR A 8 15.97 5.81 -3.36
CA THR A 8 14.74 5.04 -3.62
C THR A 8 15.09 3.56 -3.77
N GLY A 9 15.51 2.90 -2.69
CA GLY A 9 15.41 1.44 -2.65
C GLY A 9 13.94 1.02 -2.71
N PRO A 10 13.60 -0.20 -3.17
CA PRO A 10 12.23 -0.69 -3.10
C PRO A 10 11.78 -0.66 -1.63
N LYS A 11 10.87 0.25 -1.32
CA LYS A 11 10.28 0.37 0.01
C LYS A 11 9.35 -0.82 0.16
N GLU A 12 9.59 -1.65 1.18
CA GLU A 12 8.76 -2.81 1.46
C GLU A 12 7.27 -2.42 1.49
N LEU A 13 6.42 -3.29 0.91
CA LEU A 13 4.98 -3.09 0.88
C LEU A 13 4.37 -3.49 2.24
N ASP A 14 4.62 -2.68 3.27
CA ASP A 14 4.18 -2.93 4.63
C ASP A 14 3.26 -1.82 5.19
N PRO A 15 2.44 -2.07 6.22
CA PRO A 15 1.53 -1.06 6.78
C PRO A 15 2.22 0.19 7.33
N ALA A 16 3.44 0.10 7.88
CA ALA A 16 4.19 1.26 8.38
C ALA A 16 4.67 2.15 7.24
N SER A 17 5.06 1.56 6.10
CA SER A 17 5.38 2.31 4.88
C SER A 17 4.24 3.23 4.45
N LEU A 18 3.00 2.71 4.47
CA LEU A 18 1.77 3.44 4.12
C LEU A 18 1.38 4.46 5.19
N GLY A 19 1.46 4.07 6.47
CA GLY A 19 1.20 4.95 7.60
C GLY A 19 2.12 6.19 7.60
N LEU A 20 3.39 6.01 7.24
CA LEU A 20 4.35 7.10 7.12
C LEU A 20 3.98 8.07 5.99
N ALA A 21 3.59 7.56 4.81
CA ALA A 21 3.17 8.41 3.69
C ALA A 21 1.93 9.26 4.03
N ILE A 22 0.95 8.68 4.73
CA ILE A 22 -0.23 9.40 5.23
C ILE A 22 0.17 10.51 6.21
N ARG A 23 1.07 10.20 7.16
CA ARG A 23 1.57 11.16 8.14
C ARG A 23 2.29 12.33 7.50
N GLU A 24 3.12 12.07 6.51
CA GLU A 24 3.85 13.10 5.76
C GLU A 24 2.90 14.01 4.99
N ARG A 25 1.93 13.43 4.27
CA ARG A 25 0.90 14.18 3.55
C ARG A 25 0.10 15.08 4.48
N ARG A 26 -0.29 14.58 5.65
CA ARG A 26 -1.01 15.36 6.68
C ARG A 26 -0.15 16.52 7.18
N LYS A 27 1.12 16.27 7.51
CA LYS A 27 2.05 17.31 7.98
C LYS A 27 2.29 18.38 6.91
N ALA A 28 2.42 17.99 5.64
CA ALA A 28 2.54 18.93 4.53
C ALA A 28 1.30 19.84 4.40
N ALA A 29 0.10 19.31 4.71
CA ALA A 29 -1.13 20.08 4.81
C ALA A 29 -1.27 20.91 6.10
N ARG A 30 -0.28 20.85 7.02
CA ARG A 30 -0.30 21.49 8.34
C ARG A 30 -1.53 21.14 9.20
N MET A 31 -2.10 19.95 9.00
CA MET A 31 -3.26 19.49 9.75
C MET A 31 -2.86 18.73 11.01
N THR A 32 -3.61 18.94 12.09
CA THR A 32 -3.50 18.09 13.29
C THR A 32 -4.16 16.74 13.03
N GLN A 33 -3.81 15.74 13.84
CA GLN A 33 -4.47 14.43 13.78
C GLN A 33 -5.98 14.54 14.07
N GLU A 34 -6.37 15.46 14.95
CA GLU A 34 -7.77 15.65 15.33
C GLU A 34 -8.62 16.22 14.19
N VAL A 35 -8.10 17.25 13.52
CA VAL A 35 -8.75 17.86 12.34
C VAL A 35 -8.82 16.85 11.21
N THR A 36 -7.75 16.10 10.97
CA THR A 36 -7.71 15.09 9.90
C THR A 36 -8.67 13.94 10.16
N ALA A 37 -8.72 13.43 11.39
CA ALA A 37 -9.63 12.36 11.77
C ALA A 37 -11.09 12.80 11.59
N SER A 38 -11.41 14.03 12.00
CA SER A 38 -12.75 14.61 11.83
C SER A 38 -13.13 14.76 10.35
N LEU A 39 -12.22 15.28 9.52
CA LEU A 39 -12.40 15.40 8.07
C LEU A 39 -12.59 14.04 7.39
N CYS A 40 -11.90 13.01 7.88
CA CYS A 40 -12.02 11.65 7.38
C CYS A 40 -13.22 10.89 7.97
N GLY A 41 -13.96 11.43 8.95
CA GLY A 41 -15.04 10.70 9.63
C GLY A 41 -14.59 9.50 10.46
N ILE A 42 -13.39 9.55 11.05
CA ILE A 42 -12.83 8.47 11.88
C ILE A 42 -12.41 9.00 13.26
N SER A 43 -12.13 8.09 14.19
CA SER A 43 -11.56 8.49 15.49
C SER A 43 -10.10 8.92 15.36
N LYS A 44 -9.67 9.87 16.21
CA LYS A 44 -8.24 10.26 16.35
C LYS A 44 -7.35 9.05 16.68
N LYS A 45 -7.83 8.12 17.50
CA LYS A 45 -7.13 6.87 17.84
C LYS A 45 -6.90 6.01 16.60
N THR A 46 -7.88 5.90 15.71
CA THR A 46 -7.76 5.20 14.43
C THR A 46 -6.71 5.85 13.55
N LEU A 47 -6.72 7.18 13.42
CA LEU A 47 -5.68 7.88 12.65
C LEU A 47 -4.28 7.67 13.23
N ILE A 48 -4.12 7.72 14.55
CA ILE A 48 -2.83 7.42 15.22
C ILE A 48 -2.39 5.97 14.92
N LYS A 49 -3.32 5.01 14.94
CA LYS A 49 -3.03 3.61 14.62
C LYS A 49 -2.55 3.47 13.19
N ILE A 50 -3.22 4.12 12.23
CA ILE A 50 -2.84 4.16 10.81
C ILE A 50 -1.43 4.74 10.65
N GLU A 51 -1.15 5.91 11.22
CA GLU A 51 0.16 6.57 11.08
C GLU A 51 1.32 5.79 11.72
N LYS A 52 1.02 4.84 12.61
CA LYS A 52 1.99 3.93 13.24
C LYS A 52 2.14 2.60 12.49
N GLY A 53 1.41 2.39 11.38
CA GLY A 53 1.39 1.11 10.67
C GLY A 53 0.63 0.00 11.39
N GLY A 54 -0.32 0.35 12.26
CA GLY A 54 -1.16 -0.63 12.92
C GLY A 54 -2.21 -1.20 11.96
N ASP A 55 -2.61 -2.43 12.23
CA ASP A 55 -3.59 -3.14 11.41
C ASP A 55 -4.98 -2.46 11.44
N VAL A 56 -5.54 -2.17 10.27
CA VAL A 56 -6.84 -1.52 10.09
C VAL A 56 -7.49 -2.08 8.84
N TYR A 57 -8.81 -1.96 8.75
CA TYR A 57 -9.50 -2.29 7.51
C TYR A 57 -8.94 -1.46 6.35
N LEU A 58 -8.69 -2.14 5.22
CA LEU A 58 -8.25 -1.49 3.98
C LEU A 58 -9.22 -0.37 3.58
N SER A 59 -10.52 -0.55 3.77
CA SER A 59 -11.54 0.48 3.51
C SER A 59 -11.29 1.76 4.31
N THR A 60 -10.93 1.65 5.59
CA THR A 60 -10.60 2.80 6.45
C THR A 60 -9.33 3.51 5.98
N LEU A 61 -8.32 2.73 5.56
CA LEU A 61 -7.08 3.28 5.00
C LEU A 61 -7.37 4.08 3.71
N LEU A 62 -8.09 3.47 2.77
CA LEU A 62 -8.49 4.09 1.50
C LEU A 62 -9.33 5.35 1.70
N GLN A 63 -10.22 5.36 2.69
CA GLN A 63 -11.02 6.52 3.06
C GLN A 63 -10.13 7.71 3.49
N VAL A 64 -9.15 7.46 4.36
CA VAL A 64 -8.19 8.50 4.79
C VAL A 64 -7.34 8.98 3.61
N MET A 65 -6.85 8.05 2.78
CA MET A 65 -6.07 8.39 1.60
C MET A 65 -6.86 9.29 0.64
N ASN A 66 -8.12 8.93 0.33
CA ASN A 66 -8.97 9.71 -0.54
C ASN A 66 -9.22 11.12 0.02
N ALA A 67 -9.51 11.23 1.32
CA ALA A 67 -9.76 12.51 1.98
C ALA A 67 -8.53 13.42 2.00
N LEU A 68 -7.31 12.85 2.02
CA LEU A 68 -6.05 13.59 1.93
C LEU A 68 -5.58 13.82 0.48
N GLY A 69 -6.34 13.38 -0.53
CA GLY A 69 -5.97 13.49 -1.94
C GLY A 69 -4.81 12.58 -2.35
N LEU A 70 -4.62 11.45 -1.65
CA LEU A 70 -3.69 10.39 -2.01
C LEU A 70 -4.37 9.35 -2.92
N ARG A 71 -3.55 8.66 -3.71
CA ARG A 71 -3.96 7.57 -4.61
C ARG A 71 -3.00 6.40 -4.47
N LEU A 72 -3.49 5.18 -4.68
CA LEU A 72 -2.68 3.97 -4.78
C LEU A 72 -2.53 3.59 -6.24
N GLN A 73 -1.33 3.15 -6.60
CA GLN A 73 -1.02 2.54 -7.88
C GLN A 73 -0.36 1.19 -7.60
N LEU A 74 -0.88 0.13 -8.22
CA LEU A 74 -0.26 -1.19 -8.18
C LEU A 74 0.71 -1.29 -9.36
N VAL A 75 1.94 -1.69 -9.07
CA VAL A 75 2.98 -1.93 -10.06
C VAL A 75 3.51 -3.35 -9.85
N GLN A 76 3.78 -4.06 -10.95
CA GLN A 76 4.44 -5.35 -10.87
C GLN A 76 5.95 -5.12 -10.81
N GLU A 77 6.63 -5.80 -9.89
CA GLU A 77 8.09 -5.81 -9.90
C GLU A 77 8.58 -6.61 -11.11
N ALA A 78 9.43 -5.99 -11.92
CA ALA A 78 10.04 -6.65 -13.07
C ALA A 78 10.90 -7.82 -12.56
N GLY A 79 10.47 -9.05 -12.83
CA GLY A 79 11.15 -10.28 -12.40
C GLY A 79 10.32 -11.21 -11.51
N SER A 80 9.13 -10.81 -11.05
CA SER A 80 8.20 -11.72 -10.37
C SER A 80 7.53 -12.64 -11.39
N GLN A 81 8.27 -13.63 -11.89
CA GLN A 81 7.75 -14.69 -12.74
C GLN A 81 6.88 -15.58 -11.83
N VAL A 82 5.57 -15.33 -11.81
CA VAL A 82 4.62 -16.30 -11.27
C VAL A 82 4.74 -17.52 -12.17
N THR A 83 5.45 -18.55 -11.72
CA THR A 83 5.53 -19.83 -12.42
C THR A 83 4.14 -20.44 -12.38
N SER A 84 3.33 -20.15 -13.41
CA SER A 84 2.17 -20.96 -13.72
C SER A 84 2.69 -22.33 -14.10
N ASP A 85 2.74 -23.24 -13.12
CA ASP A 85 2.90 -24.67 -13.37
C ASP A 85 1.65 -25.14 -14.12
N SER A 86 1.69 -25.01 -15.44
CA SER A 86 0.77 -25.66 -16.36
C SER A 86 1.46 -26.93 -16.88
N SER A 87 1.68 -27.87 -15.97
CA SER A 87 1.89 -29.28 -16.34
C SER A 87 0.53 -29.86 -16.75
N GLN A 88 0.04 -29.41 -17.91
CA GLN A 88 -0.93 -30.16 -18.70
C GLN A 88 -0.14 -31.30 -19.35
N SER A 89 -0.05 -32.45 -18.68
CA SER A 89 0.46 -33.66 -19.32
C SER A 89 -0.55 -34.07 -20.39
N GLU A 90 -0.07 -34.01 -21.63
CA GLU A 90 -0.74 -34.41 -22.85
C GLU A 90 -1.32 -35.82 -22.71
N VAL A 91 -2.53 -35.97 -23.22
CA VAL A 91 -3.17 -37.25 -23.45
C VAL A 91 -2.27 -38.03 -24.41
N GLY A 92 -1.55 -39.02 -23.89
CA GLY A 92 -0.90 -40.04 -24.71
C GLY A 92 -1.97 -41.02 -25.18
N ASP A 93 -2.46 -40.80 -26.40
CA ASP A 93 -3.09 -41.84 -27.20
C ASP A 93 -2.06 -42.98 -27.36
N ASP A 94 -2.23 -44.08 -26.63
CA ASP A 94 -1.75 -45.42 -27.00
C ASP A 94 -1.98 -46.42 -25.84
N GLU A 95 -3.18 -47.00 -25.79
CA GLU A 95 -3.35 -48.42 -25.45
C GLU A 95 -4.46 -49.00 -26.34
N TRP A 96 -4.11 -49.13 -27.63
CA TRP A 96 -4.68 -50.13 -28.52
C TRP A 96 -3.82 -51.40 -28.41
N PHE A 97 -4.26 -52.37 -27.59
CA PHE A 97 -4.42 -53.81 -27.90
C PHE A 97 -4.74 -54.60 -26.63
#